data_AF-A0AAD0MZX2-F1
#
_entry.id   AF-A0AAD0MZX2-F1
#
_cell.length_a   1.000
_cell.length_b   1.000
_cell.length_c   1.000
_cell.angle_alpha   90.00
_cell.angle_beta   90.00
_cell.angle_gamma   90.00
#
_symmetry.space_group_name_H-M   'P 1'
#
loop_
_entity.id
_entity.type
_entity.pdbx_description
1 polymer ?
#
loop_
_entity_poly.entity_id
_entity_poly.type
_entity_poly.pdbx_seq_one_letter_code
_entity_poly.pdbx_strand_id
1 'polypeptide(L)'
;MVVPPAQTLCDQVRQLRRSWVYGEGFYELTQSDYPVCAPSDIPSAQSHISIPIITADRQFFGTLCALDTASVVLNEQNVVNTLELSAQLIASNLDLHDRLQRSESQLGESVELGRLREQFVAVLSHDLRTPLSAVRLSADALHGDVSENRPEYWLTPSERAL
;
A
#
# COMPACT_ATOMS: atom_id res chain seq x y z
N MET A 1 -5.16 -33.70 -12.83
CA MET A 1 -5.61 -33.12 -14.11
C MET A 1 -5.72 -31.62 -13.89
N VAL A 2 -4.75 -30.84 -14.34
CA VAL A 2 -4.77 -29.38 -14.22
C VAL A 2 -5.55 -28.86 -15.41
N VAL A 3 -6.75 -28.32 -15.17
CA VAL A 3 -7.57 -27.72 -16.24
C VAL A 3 -6.90 -26.40 -16.64
N PRO A 4 -6.53 -26.19 -17.92
CA PRO A 4 -5.99 -24.92 -18.37
C PRO A 4 -6.98 -23.78 -18.08
N PRO A 5 -6.54 -22.62 -17.57
CA PRO A 5 -7.44 -21.55 -17.14
C PRO A 5 -8.38 -21.09 -18.25
N ALA A 6 -7.91 -21.07 -19.51
CA ALA A 6 -8.62 -20.55 -20.69
C ALA A 6 -9.96 -21.23 -21.06
N GLN A 7 -10.39 -22.27 -20.34
CA GLN A 7 -11.65 -22.99 -20.62
C GLN A 7 -12.55 -23.15 -19.37
N THR A 8 -12.24 -22.43 -18.29
CA THR A 8 -13.01 -22.52 -17.03
C THR A 8 -14.03 -21.40 -16.88
N LEU A 9 -15.13 -21.64 -16.16
CA LEU A 9 -16.14 -20.61 -15.84
C LEU A 9 -15.49 -19.38 -15.17
N CYS A 10 -14.55 -19.63 -14.25
CA CYS A 10 -13.85 -18.58 -13.53
C CYS A 10 -12.99 -17.70 -14.50
N ASP A 11 -12.49 -18.24 -15.63
CA ASP A 11 -11.81 -17.45 -16.67
C ASP A 11 -12.78 -16.65 -17.56
N GLN A 12 -13.96 -17.21 -17.85
CA GLN A 12 -15.01 -16.43 -18.52
C GLN A 12 -15.47 -15.24 -17.67
N VAL A 13 -15.66 -15.46 -16.37
CA VAL A 13 -15.95 -14.38 -15.41
C VAL A 13 -14.81 -13.36 -15.36
N ARG A 14 -13.55 -13.79 -15.43
CA ARG A 14 -12.39 -12.89 -15.53
C ARG A 14 -12.46 -12.00 -16.78
N GLN A 15 -12.77 -12.57 -17.94
CA GLN A 15 -12.82 -11.86 -19.21
C GLN A 15 -13.99 -10.86 -19.24
N LEU A 16 -15.16 -11.27 -18.75
CA LEU A 16 -16.39 -10.47 -18.83
C LEU A 16 -16.62 -9.56 -17.61
N ARG A 17 -15.93 -9.81 -16.50
CA ARG A 17 -16.07 -9.10 -15.21
C ARG A 17 -17.52 -9.05 -14.70
N ARG A 18 -18.29 -10.11 -14.95
CA ARG A 18 -19.67 -10.27 -14.49
C ARG A 18 -19.83 -11.61 -13.80
N SER A 19 -20.70 -11.65 -12.79
CA SER A 19 -21.09 -12.92 -12.16
C SER A 19 -21.68 -13.87 -13.22
N TRP A 20 -21.51 -15.16 -12.99
CA TRP A 20 -21.98 -16.21 -13.87
C TRP A 20 -22.52 -17.37 -13.04
N VAL A 21 -23.72 -17.86 -13.36
CA VAL A 21 -24.35 -19.03 -12.73
C VAL A 21 -24.75 -20.08 -13.76
N TYR A 22 -24.68 -21.34 -13.35
CA TYR A 22 -25.08 -22.50 -14.14
C TYR A 22 -25.63 -23.59 -13.22
N GLY A 23 -26.70 -24.27 -13.65
CA GLY A 23 -27.26 -25.44 -12.96
C GLY A 23 -28.78 -25.47 -13.04
N GLU A 24 -29.37 -26.64 -12.80
CA GLU A 24 -30.84 -26.82 -12.82
C GLU A 24 -31.56 -25.91 -11.81
N GLY A 25 -31.00 -25.72 -10.61
CA GLY A 25 -31.48 -24.76 -9.61
C GLY A 25 -31.02 -23.32 -9.84
N PHE A 26 -30.74 -22.94 -11.09
CA PHE A 26 -30.47 -21.55 -11.52
C PHE A 26 -31.21 -21.21 -12.83
N TYR A 27 -32.14 -22.06 -13.27
CA TYR A 27 -32.74 -21.96 -14.61
C TYR A 27 -33.47 -20.63 -14.83
N GLU A 28 -34.19 -20.12 -13.81
CA GLU A 28 -34.89 -18.85 -13.91
C GLU A 28 -33.91 -17.65 -14.00
N LEU A 29 -32.81 -17.69 -13.25
CA LEU A 29 -31.78 -16.63 -13.28
C LEU A 29 -30.96 -16.61 -14.57
N THR A 30 -30.76 -17.79 -15.16
CA THR A 30 -30.06 -17.91 -16.45
C THR A 30 -30.85 -17.34 -17.64
N GLN A 31 -32.17 -17.15 -17.50
CA GLN A 31 -32.99 -16.55 -18.56
C GLN A 31 -32.99 -15.03 -18.55
N SER A 32 -32.54 -14.36 -17.48
CA SER A 32 -32.78 -12.93 -17.33
C SER A 32 -31.54 -12.03 -17.18
N ASP A 33 -30.39 -12.50 -16.67
CA ASP A 33 -29.18 -11.65 -16.56
C ASP A 33 -27.82 -12.39 -16.62
N TYR A 34 -27.82 -13.72 -16.49
CA TYR A 34 -26.59 -14.51 -16.44
C TYR A 34 -26.46 -15.42 -17.67
N PRO A 35 -25.33 -15.36 -18.41
CA PRO A 35 -25.11 -16.24 -19.56
C PRO A 35 -25.10 -17.73 -19.15
N VAL A 36 -25.50 -18.63 -20.07
CA VAL A 36 -25.41 -20.09 -19.88
C VAL A 36 -24.33 -20.65 -20.78
N CYS A 37 -23.31 -21.30 -20.22
CA CYS A 37 -22.46 -22.25 -20.94
C CYS A 37 -22.15 -23.40 -19.99
N ALA A 38 -22.62 -24.60 -20.32
CA ALA A 38 -22.17 -25.80 -19.65
C ALA A 38 -20.69 -26.02 -20.02
N PRO A 39 -19.75 -26.06 -19.06
CA PRO A 39 -18.39 -26.40 -19.38
C PRO A 39 -18.35 -27.89 -19.77
N SER A 40 -18.01 -28.16 -21.03
CA SER A 40 -17.92 -29.51 -21.61
C SER A 40 -16.87 -30.42 -20.94
N ASP A 41 -16.08 -29.90 -19.99
CA ASP A 41 -14.93 -30.60 -19.37
C ASP A 41 -15.07 -30.86 -17.85
N ILE A 42 -16.20 -30.54 -17.22
CA ILE A 42 -16.46 -30.88 -15.79
C ILE A 42 -17.68 -31.83 -15.70
N PRO A 43 -17.52 -33.12 -16.05
CA PRO A 43 -18.64 -34.05 -16.21
C PRO A 43 -19.42 -34.37 -14.92
N SER A 44 -18.97 -33.90 -13.76
CA SER A 44 -19.62 -34.20 -12.46
C SER A 44 -20.34 -33.01 -11.82
N ALA A 45 -20.13 -31.77 -12.26
CA ALA A 45 -20.75 -30.60 -11.60
C ALA A 45 -22.14 -30.32 -12.19
N GLN A 46 -23.18 -30.42 -11.35
CA GLN A 46 -24.56 -30.13 -11.73
C GLN A 46 -24.96 -28.68 -11.45
N SER A 47 -24.22 -27.98 -10.58
CA SER A 47 -24.37 -26.53 -10.39
C SER A 47 -23.01 -25.84 -10.14
N HIS A 48 -22.89 -24.60 -10.61
CA HIS A 48 -21.69 -23.78 -10.50
C HIS A 48 -22.07 -22.28 -10.46
N ILE A 49 -21.57 -21.57 -9.47
CA ILE A 49 -21.62 -20.11 -9.36
C ILE A 49 -20.20 -19.57 -9.37
N SER A 50 -19.95 -18.51 -10.14
CA SER A 50 -18.68 -17.79 -10.14
C SER A 50 -18.93 -16.30 -10.11
N ILE A 51 -18.38 -15.61 -9.11
CA ILE A 51 -18.57 -14.17 -8.89
C ILE A 51 -17.20 -13.49 -8.92
N PRO A 52 -17.03 -12.39 -9.67
CA PRO A 52 -15.76 -11.69 -9.74
C PRO A 52 -15.48 -10.95 -8.43
N ILE A 53 -14.23 -11.04 -7.96
CA ILE A 53 -13.70 -10.23 -6.86
C ILE A 53 -12.96 -9.06 -7.51
N ILE A 54 -13.51 -7.87 -7.37
CA ILE A 54 -13.00 -6.64 -7.98
C ILE A 54 -12.67 -5.66 -6.86
N THR A 55 -11.41 -5.25 -6.78
CA THR A 55 -10.89 -4.30 -5.78
C THR A 55 -11.35 -2.87 -6.06
N ALA A 56 -11.20 -1.96 -5.09
CA ALA A 56 -11.64 -0.58 -5.21
C ALA A 56 -11.02 0.17 -6.41
N ASP A 57 -9.83 -0.22 -6.85
CA ASP A 57 -9.14 0.31 -8.02
C ASP A 57 -9.61 -0.31 -9.36
N ARG A 58 -10.69 -1.10 -9.33
CA ARG A 58 -11.28 -1.80 -10.48
C ARG A 58 -10.37 -2.87 -11.07
N GLN A 59 -9.37 -3.35 -10.33
CA GLN A 59 -8.60 -4.51 -10.74
C GLN A 59 -9.37 -5.79 -10.47
N PHE A 60 -9.21 -6.76 -11.38
CA PHE A 60 -9.71 -8.11 -11.17
C PHE A 60 -8.70 -8.84 -10.30
N PHE A 61 -9.11 -9.21 -9.08
CA PHE A 61 -8.27 -9.99 -8.17
C PHE A 61 -8.41 -11.50 -8.43
N GLY A 62 -9.64 -11.94 -8.65
CA GLY A 62 -9.96 -13.36 -8.80
C GLY A 62 -11.47 -13.58 -8.84
N THR A 63 -11.87 -14.82 -8.58
CA THR A 63 -13.28 -15.22 -8.54
C THR A 63 -13.60 -15.97 -7.26
N LEU A 64 -14.77 -15.71 -6.68
CA LEU A 64 -15.39 -16.57 -5.69
C LEU A 64 -16.24 -17.60 -6.45
N CYS A 65 -15.77 -18.85 -6.52
CA CYS A 65 -16.44 -19.94 -7.22
C CYS A 65 -17.01 -20.96 -6.21
N ALA A 66 -18.25 -21.40 -6.42
CA ALA A 66 -18.89 -22.49 -5.68
C ALA A 66 -19.36 -23.55 -6.69
N LEU A 67 -18.95 -24.80 -6.51
CA LEU A 67 -19.25 -25.92 -7.41
C LEU A 67 -19.89 -27.06 -6.62
N ASP A 68 -20.97 -27.62 -7.14
CA ASP A 68 -21.64 -28.79 -6.55
C ASP A 68 -21.92 -29.85 -7.62
N THR A 69 -21.78 -31.12 -7.23
CA THR A 69 -22.10 -32.28 -8.06
C THR A 69 -23.57 -32.69 -7.97
N ALA A 70 -24.30 -32.17 -6.98
CA ALA A 70 -25.75 -32.30 -6.90
C ALA A 70 -26.45 -31.04 -7.43
N SER A 71 -27.60 -31.24 -8.08
CA SER A 71 -28.54 -30.17 -8.38
C SER A 71 -29.15 -29.68 -7.07
N VAL A 72 -28.82 -28.44 -6.69
CA VAL A 72 -29.25 -27.82 -5.44
C VAL A 72 -30.34 -26.80 -5.75
N VAL A 73 -31.57 -27.04 -5.27
CA VAL A 73 -32.69 -26.10 -5.35
C VAL A 73 -32.67 -25.23 -4.10
N LEU A 74 -31.81 -24.21 -4.09
CA LEU A 74 -31.82 -23.15 -3.07
C LEU A 74 -32.61 -21.95 -3.61
N ASN A 75 -32.96 -20.99 -2.76
CA ASN A 75 -33.46 -19.70 -3.22
C ASN A 75 -32.36 -19.02 -4.05
N GLU A 76 -32.44 -19.18 -5.37
CA GLU A 76 -31.38 -18.96 -6.34
C GLU A 76 -30.80 -17.54 -6.22
N GLN A 77 -31.67 -16.54 -6.07
CA GLN A 77 -31.26 -15.13 -5.99
C GLN A 77 -30.59 -14.78 -4.66
N ASN A 78 -31.08 -15.32 -3.54
CA ASN A 78 -30.48 -15.03 -2.23
C ASN A 78 -29.06 -15.58 -2.12
N VAL A 79 -28.79 -16.74 -2.72
CA VAL A 79 -27.45 -17.33 -2.75
C VAL A 79 -26.50 -16.45 -3.55
N VAL A 80 -26.90 -16.03 -4.76
CA VAL A 80 -26.10 -15.13 -5.60
C VAL A 80 -25.81 -13.82 -4.86
N ASN A 81 -26.84 -13.15 -4.33
CA ASN A 81 -26.66 -11.90 -3.59
C ASN A 81 -25.72 -12.05 -2.38
N THR A 82 -25.82 -13.15 -1.65
CA THR A 82 -24.96 -13.41 -0.49
C THR A 82 -23.51 -13.60 -0.91
N LEU A 83 -23.26 -14.36 -1.98
CA LEU A 83 -21.92 -14.55 -2.51
C LEU A 83 -21.37 -13.26 -3.13
N GLU A 84 -22.19 -12.41 -3.74
CA GLU A 84 -21.78 -11.10 -4.25
C GLU A 84 -21.36 -10.16 -3.12
N LEU A 85 -22.16 -10.08 -2.05
CA LEU A 85 -21.77 -9.35 -0.84
C LEU A 85 -20.49 -9.92 -0.22
N SER A 86 -20.34 -11.24 -0.21
CA SER A 86 -19.12 -11.89 0.28
C SER A 86 -17.91 -11.53 -0.58
N ALA A 87 -18.04 -11.54 -1.92
CA ALA A 87 -16.98 -11.11 -2.83
C ALA A 87 -16.59 -9.64 -2.63
N GLN A 88 -17.58 -8.76 -2.38
CA GLN A 88 -17.34 -7.36 -2.04
C GLN A 88 -16.59 -7.20 -0.70
N LEU A 89 -16.96 -7.98 0.32
CA LEU A 89 -16.25 -7.99 1.60
C LEU A 89 -14.80 -8.49 1.44
N ILE A 90 -14.58 -9.53 0.65
CA ILE A 90 -13.23 -10.02 0.34
C ILE A 90 -12.42 -8.92 -0.36
N ALA A 91 -12.97 -8.26 -1.38
CA ALA A 91 -12.31 -7.15 -2.06
C ALA A 91 -11.94 -6.02 -1.08
N SER A 92 -12.88 -5.61 -0.24
CA SER A 92 -12.64 -4.59 0.80
C SER A 92 -11.53 -5.00 1.77
N ASN A 93 -11.50 -6.25 2.20
CA ASN A 93 -10.46 -6.77 3.09
C ASN A 93 -9.07 -6.81 2.42
N LEU A 94 -9.01 -7.11 1.13
CA LEU A 94 -7.77 -7.04 0.36
C LEU A 94 -7.26 -5.60 0.25
N ASP A 95 -8.15 -4.65 -0.03
CA ASP A 95 -7.81 -3.22 -0.08
C ASP A 95 -7.30 -2.70 1.27
N LEU A 96 -7.91 -3.14 2.38
CA LEU A 96 -7.47 -2.78 3.73
C LEU A 96 -6.10 -3.36 4.05
N HIS A 97 -5.85 -4.64 3.74
CA HIS A 97 -4.54 -5.25 3.96
C HIS A 97 -3.44 -4.57 3.15
N ASP A 98 -3.68 -4.28 1.88
CA ASP A 98 -2.73 -3.58 1.02
C ASP A 98 -2.40 -2.17 1.54
N ARG A 99 -3.41 -1.43 2.02
CA ARG A 99 -3.21 -0.13 2.68
C ARG A 99 -2.38 -0.24 3.96
N LEU A 100 -2.67 -1.25 4.79
CA LEU A 100 -1.94 -1.48 6.03
C LEU A 100 -0.47 -1.78 5.73
N GLN A 101 -0.19 -2.71 4.81
CA GLN A 101 1.18 -3.07 4.41
C GLN A 101 1.96 -1.86 3.89
N ARG A 102 1.34 -1.00 3.07
CA ARG A 102 1.98 0.23 2.60
C ARG A 102 2.29 1.20 3.74
N SER A 103 1.34 1.38 4.66
CA SER A 103 1.53 2.24 5.83
C SER A 103 2.66 1.74 6.74
N GLU A 104 2.74 0.43 6.96
CA GLU A 104 3.80 -0.20 7.77
C GLU A 104 5.17 -0.04 7.10
N SER A 105 5.25 -0.22 5.78
CA SER A 105 6.49 0.02 5.02
C SER A 105 6.94 1.47 5.12
N GLN A 106 6.04 2.43 4.90
CA GLN A 106 6.35 3.86 4.99
C GLN A 106 6.79 4.28 6.40
N LEU A 107 6.15 3.72 7.43
CA LEU A 107 6.55 3.94 8.82
C LEU A 107 7.96 3.39 9.07
N GLY A 108 8.25 2.17 8.61
CA GLY A 108 9.58 1.56 8.73
C GLY A 108 10.67 2.40 8.06
N GLU A 109 10.43 2.88 6.84
CA GLU A 109 11.33 3.77 6.12
C GLU A 109 11.56 5.10 6.87
N SER A 110 10.49 5.71 7.38
CA SER A 110 10.59 6.96 8.14
C SER A 110 11.37 6.79 9.44
N VAL A 111 11.17 5.67 10.15
CA VAL A 111 11.90 5.37 11.39
C VAL A 111 13.38 5.18 11.10
N GLU A 112 13.72 4.41 10.06
CA GLU A 112 15.12 4.17 9.69
C GLU A 112 15.81 5.46 9.22
N LEU A 113 15.13 6.28 8.42
CA LEU A 113 15.63 7.58 8.02
C LEU A 113 15.86 8.51 9.22
N GLY A 114 14.92 8.51 10.18
CA GLY A 114 15.05 9.27 11.42
C GLY A 114 16.27 8.83 12.23
N ARG A 115 16.46 7.51 12.38
CA ARG A 115 17.63 6.91 13.06
C ARG A 115 18.94 7.32 12.40
N LEU A 116 19.02 7.24 11.07
CA LEU A 116 20.20 7.65 10.30
C LEU A 116 20.48 9.15 10.45
N ARG A 117 19.43 9.98 10.44
CA ARG A 117 19.56 11.44 10.65
C ARG A 117 20.11 11.76 12.04
N GLU A 118 19.59 11.12 13.08
CA GLU A 118 20.06 11.32 14.45
C GLU A 118 21.53 10.90 14.62
N GLN A 119 21.93 9.77 14.04
CA GLN A 119 23.32 9.33 14.02
C GLN A 119 24.22 10.33 13.29
N PHE A 120 23.80 10.80 12.12
CA PHE A 120 24.54 11.80 11.35
C PHE A 120 24.72 13.10 12.14
N VAL A 121 23.66 13.61 12.75
CA VAL A 121 23.72 14.83 13.59
C VAL A 121 24.64 14.62 14.80
N ALA A 122 24.58 13.46 15.46
CA ALA A 122 25.43 13.17 16.61
C ALA A 122 26.92 13.14 16.24
N VAL A 123 27.28 12.46 15.15
CA VAL A 123 28.66 12.39 14.65
C VAL A 123 29.15 13.76 14.20
N LEU A 124 28.35 14.48 13.39
CA LEU A 124 28.71 15.82 12.95
C LEU A 124 28.88 16.80 14.12
N SER A 125 28.00 16.75 15.13
CA SER A 125 28.09 17.65 16.29
C SER A 125 29.38 17.43 17.07
N HIS A 126 29.82 16.18 17.19
CA HIS A 126 31.10 15.85 17.78
C HIS A 126 32.25 16.41 16.95
N ASP A 127 32.24 16.14 15.64
CA ASP A 127 33.35 16.46 14.74
C ASP A 127 33.48 17.95 14.47
N LEU A 128 32.37 18.71 14.49
CA LEU A 128 32.36 20.15 14.34
C LEU A 128 32.76 20.90 15.62
N ARG A 129 32.58 20.28 16.81
CA ARG A 129 32.92 20.92 18.09
C ARG A 129 34.40 21.29 18.16
N THR A 130 35.28 20.37 17.79
CA THR A 130 36.75 20.57 17.83
C THR A 130 37.22 21.75 16.96
N PRO A 131 36.91 21.81 15.66
CA PRO A 131 37.33 22.94 14.82
C PRO A 131 36.63 24.25 15.23
N LEU A 132 35.36 24.24 15.65
CA LEU A 132 34.67 25.45 16.11
C LEU A 132 35.30 26.00 17.40
N SER A 133 35.70 25.13 18.34
CA SER A 133 36.44 25.54 19.53
C SER A 133 37.77 26.19 19.17
N ALA A 134 38.50 25.65 18.19
CA ALA A 134 39.74 26.25 17.70
C ALA A 134 39.50 27.63 17.06
N VAL A 135 38.50 27.76 16.19
CA VAL A 135 38.12 29.05 15.56
C VAL A 135 37.76 30.09 16.61
N ARG A 136 36.96 29.70 17.62
CA ARG A 136 36.57 30.60 18.70
C ARG A 136 37.76 31.06 19.54
N LEU A 137 38.67 30.15 19.91
CA LEU A 137 39.89 30.51 20.64
C LEU A 137 40.76 31.51 19.85
N SER A 138 40.91 31.30 18.53
CA SER A 138 41.62 32.26 17.67
C SER A 138 40.92 33.61 17.58
N ALA A 139 39.60 33.62 17.50
CA ALA A 139 38.81 34.87 17.48
C ALA A 139 38.93 35.62 18.82
N ASP A 140 38.82 34.91 19.95
CA ASP A 140 38.94 35.49 21.30
C ASP A 140 40.35 36.09 21.52
N ALA A 141 41.41 35.40 21.07
CA ALA A 141 42.79 35.91 21.14
C ALA A 141 42.98 37.20 20.34
N LEU A 142 42.48 37.24 19.09
CA LEU A 142 42.57 38.43 18.25
C LEU A 142 41.75 39.60 18.83
N HIS A 143 40.62 39.33 19.49
CA HIS A 143 39.79 40.34 20.13
C HIS A 143 40.43 40.90 21.41
N GLY A 144 41.06 40.04 22.22
CA GLY A 144 41.80 40.43 23.42
C GLY A 144 42.99 41.35 23.08
N ASP A 145 43.77 40.99 22.07
CA ASP A 145 44.90 41.79 21.57
C ASP A 145 44.48 43.19 21.10
N VAL A 146 43.30 43.32 20.47
CA VAL A 146 42.75 44.62 20.05
C VAL A 146 42.31 45.48 21.24
N SER A 147 41.89 44.88 22.36
CA SER A 147 41.43 45.61 23.54
C SER A 147 42.56 46.04 24.49
N GLU A 148 43.56 45.18 24.71
CA GLU A 148 44.67 45.42 25.66
C GLU A 148 45.85 46.14 25.02
N ASN A 149 46.07 45.97 23.72
CA ASN A 149 47.26 46.48 23.04
C ASN A 149 46.90 47.51 21.97
N ARG A 150 45.86 48.32 22.21
CA ARG A 150 45.40 49.37 21.29
C ARG A 150 46.46 50.48 21.24
N PRO A 151 47.27 50.56 20.17
CA PRO A 151 48.34 51.54 20.10
C PRO A 151 47.75 52.95 20.02
N GLU A 152 48.37 53.92 20.69
CA GLU A 152 47.92 55.31 20.80
C GLU A 152 47.65 55.98 19.43
N TYR A 153 48.31 55.50 18.37
CA TYR A 153 48.11 55.97 17.00
C TYR A 153 46.76 55.56 16.37
N TRP A 154 46.02 54.61 16.95
CA TRP A 154 44.67 54.20 16.54
C TRP A 154 43.54 54.86 17.36
N LEU A 155 43.85 55.70 18.36
CA LEU A 155 42.86 56.53 19.06
C LEU A 155 42.26 57.57 18.11
N THR A 156 40.94 57.76 18.17
CA THR A 156 40.29 58.85 17.46
C THR A 156 40.69 60.21 18.05
N PRO A 157 40.65 61.32 17.31
CA PRO A 157 41.07 62.63 17.81
C PRO A 157 40.35 63.07 19.11
N SER A 158 39.12 62.61 19.32
CA SER A 158 38.34 62.88 20.55
C SER A 158 38.83 62.11 21.78
N GLU A 159 39.51 60.98 21.61
CA GLU A 159 40.01 60.14 22.71
C GLU A 159 41.43 60.54 23.15
N ARG A 160 42.17 61.33 22.35
CA ARG A 160 43.51 61.84 22.70
C ARG A 160 43.49 63.13 23.55
N ALA A 161 42.31 63.70 23.77
CA ALA A 161 42.13 65.03 24.37
C ALA A 161 41.70 64.99 25.85
N LEU A 162 41.68 63.81 26.47
CA LEU A 162 41.46 63.58 27.90
C LEU A 162 42.75 63.05 28.53
#